data_AF-A0A257S251-F1
#
_entry.id   AF-A0A257S251-F1
#
_cell.length_a   1.000
_cell.length_b   1.000
_cell.length_c   1.000
_cell.angle_alpha   90.00
_cell.angle_beta   90.00
_cell.angle_gamma   90.00
#
_symmetry.space_group_name_H-M   'P 1'
#
loop_
_entity.id
_entity.type
_entity.pdbx_description
1 polymer ?
#
loop_
_entity_poly.entity_id
_entity_poly.type
_entity_poly.pdbx_seq_one_letter_code
_entity_poly.pdbx_strand_id
1 'polypeptide(L)'
;MIGALSFAAPEVLAGILVLPALYFILRAMPPAPRRQVFPPIRLLRALAPTAHTPVRMPLWLLLLRLVAAALLIVGFAGPQIVPPPILAGRGPVLLAIDNGWASAADFAARQAAARRIADEAGRRGVILLSTARAPDGKPPRPGPVLGRDAALA
;
A
#
# COMPACT_ATOMS: atom_id res chain seq x y z
N MET A 1 -18.34 -0.80 7.85
CA MET A 1 -18.17 -0.97 6.39
C MET A 1 -16.68 -0.96 6.09
N ILE A 2 -16.19 -1.90 5.27
CA ILE A 2 -14.77 -1.96 4.89
C ILE A 2 -14.52 -0.82 3.89
N GLY A 3 -13.47 -0.01 4.11
CA GLY A 3 -13.13 1.12 3.23
C GLY A 3 -12.70 0.68 1.82
N ALA A 4 -12.62 1.63 0.89
CA ALA A 4 -12.14 1.36 -0.47
C ALA A 4 -10.64 1.03 -0.44
N LEU A 5 -10.22 0.02 -1.20
CA LEU A 5 -8.80 -0.30 -1.38
C LEU A 5 -8.19 0.69 -2.38
N SER A 6 -7.10 1.34 -1.99
CA SER A 6 -6.31 2.25 -2.81
C SER A 6 -4.83 1.87 -2.77
N PHE A 7 -4.05 2.35 -3.74
CA PHE A 7 -2.62 2.10 -3.84
C PHE A 7 -1.86 3.43 -3.92
N ALA A 8 -0.80 3.58 -3.14
CA ALA A 8 0.03 4.79 -3.15
C ALA A 8 0.77 4.97 -4.47
N ALA A 9 1.21 3.86 -5.08
CA ALA A 9 1.93 3.85 -6.35
C ALA A 9 1.29 2.82 -7.30
N PRO A 10 0.17 3.16 -7.95
CA PRO A 10 -0.57 2.22 -8.80
C PRO A 10 0.25 1.73 -10.00
N GLU A 11 1.19 2.56 -10.50
CA GLU A 11 2.10 2.20 -11.60
C GLU A 11 2.96 0.96 -11.29
N VAL A 12 3.26 0.71 -10.02
CA VAL A 12 4.03 -0.47 -9.59
C VAL A 12 3.29 -1.77 -9.90
N LEU A 13 1.94 -1.76 -9.90
CA LEU A 13 1.15 -2.94 -10.28
C LEU A 13 1.40 -3.36 -11.74
N ALA A 14 1.83 -2.46 -12.62
CA ALA A 14 2.21 -2.83 -13.98
C ALA A 14 3.36 -3.86 -14.00
N GLY A 15 4.17 -3.92 -12.94
CA GLY A 15 5.18 -4.96 -12.73
C GLY A 15 4.63 -6.39 -12.70
N ILE A 16 3.34 -6.60 -12.37
CA ILE A 16 2.69 -7.92 -12.46
C ILE A 16 2.75 -8.45 -13.89
N LEU A 17 2.70 -7.56 -14.89
CA LEU A 17 2.79 -7.92 -16.31
C LEU A 17 4.17 -8.48 -16.70
N VAL A 18 5.20 -8.26 -15.87
CA VAL A 18 6.56 -8.79 -16.05
C VAL A 18 6.70 -10.22 -15.49
N LEU A 19 5.82 -10.67 -14.59
CA LEU A 19 5.88 -12.01 -14.00
C LEU A 19 5.89 -13.16 -15.02
N PRO A 20 5.10 -13.13 -16.13
CA PRO A 20 5.17 -14.15 -17.17
C PRO A 20 6.57 -14.20 -17.83
N ALA A 21 7.18 -13.05 -18.10
CA ALA A 21 8.54 -12.99 -18.63
C ALA A 21 9.55 -13.58 -17.63
N LEU A 22 9.39 -13.27 -16.34
CA LEU A 22 10.19 -13.85 -15.26
C LEU A 22 10.04 -15.37 -15.18
N TYR A 23 8.83 -15.89 -15.39
CA TYR A 23 8.57 -17.33 -15.51
C TYR A 23 9.35 -17.95 -16.67
N PHE A 24 9.34 -17.32 -17.85
CA PHE A 24 10.08 -17.83 -19.01
C PHE A 24 11.60 -17.82 -18.80
N ILE A 25 12.15 -16.76 -18.19
CA ILE A 25 13.58 -16.67 -17.86
C ILE A 25 13.98 -17.75 -16.85
N LEU A 26 13.21 -17.91 -15.77
CA LEU A 26 13.49 -18.90 -14.73
C LEU A 26 13.26 -20.34 -15.21
N ARG A 27 12.37 -20.55 -16.18
CA ARG A 27 12.10 -21.84 -16.81
C ARG A 27 13.03 -22.13 -17.99
N ALA A 28 14.05 -21.32 -18.25
CA ALA A 28 15.08 -21.63 -19.24
C ALA A 28 15.86 -22.89 -18.81
N MET A 29 15.28 -24.06 -19.08
CA MET A 29 15.89 -25.35 -18.85
C MET A 29 17.01 -25.50 -19.89
N PRO A 30 18.22 -25.93 -19.49
CA PRO A 30 19.26 -26.22 -20.47
C PRO A 30 18.73 -27.23 -21.50
N PRO A 31 19.02 -27.04 -22.80
CA PRO A 31 18.60 -27.98 -23.83
C PRO A 31 19.06 -29.38 -23.47
N ALA A 32 18.22 -30.39 -23.76
CA ALA A 32 18.49 -31.77 -23.36
C ALA A 32 19.92 -32.19 -23.74
N PRO A 33 20.66 -32.85 -22.82
CA PRO A 33 22.06 -33.19 -23.06
C PRO A 33 22.18 -34.02 -24.35
N ARG A 34 22.99 -33.53 -25.29
CA ARG A 34 23.25 -34.23 -26.54
C ARG A 34 24.05 -35.50 -26.25
N ARG A 35 23.52 -36.65 -26.65
CA ARG A 35 24.23 -37.93 -26.54
C ARG A 35 25.33 -37.96 -27.60
N GLN A 36 26.57 -37.70 -27.18
CA GLN A 36 27.76 -37.97 -28.00
C GLN A 36 28.29 -39.36 -27.68
N VAL A 37 28.56 -40.14 -28.73
CA VAL A 37 29.20 -41.45 -28.60
C VAL A 37 30.66 -41.20 -28.24
N PHE A 38 31.03 -41.47 -26.98
CA PHE A 38 32.41 -41.33 -26.51
C PHE A 38 33.06 -42.73 -26.47
N PRO A 39 33.93 -43.09 -27.43
CA PRO A 39 34.51 -44.44 -27.53
C PRO A 39 35.19 -44.99 -26.26
N PRO A 40 35.84 -44.16 -25.40
CA PRO A 40 36.48 -44.63 -24.16
C PRO A 40 35.53 -45.22 -23.12
N ILE A 41 34.20 -45.05 -23.24
CA ILE A 41 33.20 -45.57 -22.27
C ILE A 41 33.23 -47.12 -22.20
N ARG A 42 33.84 -47.80 -23.18
CA ARG A 42 34.12 -49.24 -23.09
C ARG A 42 34.97 -49.62 -21.87
N LEU A 43 35.91 -48.77 -21.46
CA LEU A 43 36.72 -48.98 -20.25
C LEU A 43 35.94 -48.72 -18.96
N LEU A 44 34.99 -47.78 -18.99
CA LEU A 44 34.23 -47.33 -17.82
C LEU A 44 33.02 -48.20 -17.49
N ARG A 45 32.62 -49.11 -18.39
CA ARG A 45 31.51 -50.06 -18.19
C ARG A 45 31.73 -51.07 -17.04
N ALA A 46 32.94 -51.15 -16.49
CA ALA A 46 33.24 -51.94 -15.30
C ALA A 46 32.75 -51.28 -13.99
N LEU A 47 32.37 -50.00 -14.01
CA LEU A 47 31.73 -49.33 -12.87
C LEU A 47 30.23 -49.22 -13.10
N ALA A 48 29.44 -49.72 -12.14
CA ALA A 48 27.99 -49.61 -12.15
C ALA A 48 27.57 -48.12 -12.25
N PRO A 49 26.81 -47.72 -13.28
CA PRO A 49 26.41 -46.33 -13.44
C PRO A 49 25.47 -45.93 -12.29
N THR A 50 25.92 -45.02 -11.42
CA THR A 50 25.02 -44.35 -10.48
C THR A 50 24.16 -43.39 -11.31
N ALA A 51 22.89 -43.74 -11.51
CA ALA A 51 21.96 -42.87 -12.21
C ALA A 51 21.78 -41.59 -11.39
N HIS A 52 22.46 -40.51 -11.79
CA HIS A 52 22.13 -39.18 -11.30
C HIS A 52 20.76 -38.81 -11.88
N THR A 53 19.72 -38.99 -11.06
CA THR A 53 18.35 -38.60 -11.40
C THR A 53 18.33 -37.12 -11.76
N PRO A 54 17.88 -36.74 -12.96
CA PRO A 54 17.77 -35.34 -13.32
C PRO A 54 16.78 -34.67 -12.36
N VAL A 55 17.26 -33.69 -11.60
CA VAL A 55 16.45 -32.89 -10.69
C VAL A 55 15.50 -32.06 -11.57
N ARG A 56 14.29 -32.57 -11.83
CA ARG A 56 13.23 -31.75 -12.39
C ARG A 56 12.93 -30.63 -11.40
N MET A 57 12.96 -29.40 -11.89
CA MET A 57 12.56 -28.25 -11.10
C MET A 57 11.06 -28.40 -10.76
N PRO A 58 10.67 -28.50 -9.48
CA PRO A 58 9.28 -28.69 -9.11
C PRO A 58 8.45 -27.48 -9.51
N LEU A 59 7.37 -27.68 -10.27
CA LEU A 59 6.49 -26.58 -10.72
C LEU A 59 5.88 -25.78 -9.55
N TRP A 60 5.70 -26.41 -8.39
CA TRP A 60 5.19 -25.74 -7.20
C TRP A 60 6.17 -24.70 -6.64
N LEU A 61 7.49 -24.93 -6.71
CA LEU A 61 8.50 -23.95 -6.28
C LEU A 61 8.49 -22.72 -7.20
N LEU A 62 8.25 -22.93 -8.49
CA LEU A 62 8.10 -21.86 -9.46
C LEU A 62 6.83 -21.04 -9.16
N LEU A 63 5.70 -21.70 -8.91
CA LEU A 63 4.45 -21.04 -8.51
C LEU A 63 4.65 -20.22 -7.23
N LEU A 64 5.27 -20.80 -6.20
CA LEU A 64 5.56 -20.12 -4.93
C LEU A 64 6.42 -18.87 -5.16
N ARG A 65 7.44 -18.96 -6.03
CA ARG A 65 8.29 -17.81 -6.37
C ARG A 65 7.50 -16.70 -7.08
N LEU A 66 6.61 -17.04 -8.00
CA LEU A 66 5.74 -16.06 -8.67
C LEU A 66 4.76 -15.41 -7.70
N VAL A 67 4.17 -16.17 -6.80
CA VAL A 67 3.30 -15.64 -5.74
C VAL A 67 4.07 -14.70 -4.82
N ALA A 68 5.28 -15.09 -4.38
CA ALA A 68 6.14 -14.24 -3.56
C ALA A 68 6.50 -12.93 -4.28
N ALA A 69 6.86 -13.00 -5.56
CA ALA A 69 7.12 -11.82 -6.38
C ALA A 69 5.87 -10.93 -6.54
N ALA A 70 4.69 -11.52 -6.77
CA ALA A 70 3.43 -10.78 -6.84
C ALA A 70 3.10 -10.07 -5.52
N LEU A 71 3.27 -10.74 -4.38
CA LEU A 71 3.08 -10.15 -3.05
C LEU A 71 4.06 -9.00 -2.78
N LEU A 72 5.31 -9.12 -3.22
CA LEU A 72 6.29 -8.03 -3.15
C LEU A 72 5.85 -6.83 -3.99
N ILE A 73 5.41 -7.05 -5.23
CA ILE A 73 4.91 -5.98 -6.11
C ILE A 73 3.70 -5.29 -5.48
N VAL A 74 2.73 -6.06 -4.98
CA VAL A 74 1.56 -5.52 -4.29
C VAL A 74 1.96 -4.75 -3.03
N GLY A 75 2.90 -5.28 -2.22
CA GLY A 75 3.40 -4.60 -1.03
C GLY A 75 4.09 -3.27 -1.35
N PHE A 76 4.91 -3.24 -2.41
CA PHE A 76 5.57 -2.02 -2.88
C PHE A 76 4.62 -1.01 -3.51
N ALA A 77 3.47 -1.44 -4.04
CA ALA A 77 2.43 -0.53 -4.50
C ALA A 77 1.76 0.25 -3.34
N GLY A 78 2.00 -0.14 -2.09
CA GLY A 78 1.48 0.53 -0.91
C GLY A 78 -0.05 0.42 -0.79
N PRO A 79 -0.60 -0.79 -0.55
CA PRO A 79 -2.04 -0.99 -0.43
C PRO A 79 -2.54 -0.33 0.85
N GLN A 80 -3.56 0.51 0.72
CA GLN A 80 -4.15 1.27 1.82
C GLN A 80 -5.67 1.11 1.79
N ILE A 81 -6.26 0.96 2.97
CA ILE A 81 -7.72 0.96 3.14
C ILE A 81 -8.13 2.40 3.45
N VAL A 82 -8.79 3.05 2.49
CA VAL A 82 -9.28 4.42 2.62
C VAL A 82 -10.71 4.36 3.15
N PRO A 83 -11.01 4.97 4.32
CA PRO A 83 -12.36 5.07 4.83
C PRO A 83 -13.29 5.76 3.81
N PRO A 84 -14.60 5.45 3.80
CA PRO A 84 -15.55 6.20 3.00
C PRO A 84 -15.51 7.69 3.39
N PRO A 85 -15.69 8.61 2.42
CA PRO A 85 -15.66 10.04 2.71
C PRO A 85 -16.78 10.40 3.70
N ILE A 86 -16.39 11.03 4.80
CA ILE A 86 -17.27 11.60 5.83
C ILE A 86 -17.83 12.94 5.33
N LEU A 87 -17.08 13.63 4.47
CA LEU A 87 -17.37 14.99 4.01
C LEU A 87 -18.02 15.02 2.63
N ALA A 88 -19.23 15.59 2.54
CA ALA A 88 -19.87 15.91 1.26
C ALA A 88 -19.30 17.19 0.62
N GLY A 89 -19.49 17.34 -0.70
CA GLY A 89 -19.13 18.54 -1.45
C GLY A 89 -17.64 18.66 -1.81
N ARG A 90 -17.25 19.78 -2.44
CA ARG A 90 -15.87 20.07 -2.88
C ARG A 90 -15.25 21.35 -2.29
N GLY A 91 -16.03 22.15 -1.57
CA GLY A 91 -15.57 23.41 -0.96
C GLY A 91 -14.88 23.22 0.39
N PRO A 92 -14.34 24.31 1.00
CA PRO A 92 -13.72 24.28 2.32
C PRO A 92 -14.64 23.72 3.39
N VAL A 93 -14.06 23.03 4.37
CA VAL A 93 -14.82 22.43 5.47
C VAL A 93 -14.90 23.41 6.62
N LEU A 94 -16.12 23.81 7.01
CA LEU A 94 -16.33 24.59 8.22
C LEU A 94 -16.39 23.64 9.43
N LEU A 95 -15.41 23.76 10.32
CA LEU A 95 -15.34 22.99 11.55
C LEU A 95 -15.69 23.88 12.74
N ALA A 96 -16.90 23.69 13.27
CA ALA A 96 -17.38 24.35 14.47
C ALA A 96 -16.98 23.54 15.71
N ILE A 97 -16.11 24.09 16.56
CA ILE A 97 -15.61 23.43 17.77
C ILE A 97 -16.08 24.22 18.99
N ASP A 98 -16.79 23.54 19.88
CA ASP A 98 -17.04 24.09 21.21
C ASP A 98 -15.79 23.96 22.08
N ASN A 99 -15.31 25.12 22.51
CA ASN A 99 -14.14 25.34 23.34
C ASN A 99 -14.50 26.06 24.65
N GLY A 100 -15.78 26.04 25.04
CA GLY A 100 -16.21 26.55 26.33
C GLY A 100 -15.81 25.64 27.50
N TRP A 101 -15.94 26.13 28.73
CA TRP A 101 -15.60 25.37 29.94
C TRP A 101 -16.32 24.00 30.02
N ALA A 102 -17.57 23.94 29.58
CA ALA A 102 -18.35 22.70 29.57
C ALA A 102 -17.76 21.60 28.67
N SER A 103 -16.91 21.97 27.70
CA SER A 103 -16.27 21.03 26.77
C SER A 103 -14.91 20.50 27.27
N ALA A 104 -14.38 21.02 28.38
CA ALA A 104 -13.02 20.77 28.84
C ALA A 104 -12.74 19.28 29.09
N ALA A 105 -13.71 18.55 29.66
CA ALA A 105 -13.56 17.13 29.98
C ALA A 105 -13.29 16.25 28.75
N ASP A 106 -13.96 16.53 27.63
CA ASP A 106 -13.85 15.75 26.38
C ASP A 106 -13.01 16.44 25.31
N PHE A 107 -12.30 17.51 25.66
CA PHE A 107 -11.65 18.39 24.67
C PHE A 107 -10.60 17.64 23.85
N ALA A 108 -9.85 16.72 24.47
CA ALA A 108 -8.87 15.89 23.77
C ALA A 108 -9.51 14.99 22.70
N ALA A 109 -10.67 14.40 22.99
CA ALA A 109 -11.41 13.58 22.03
C ALA A 109 -11.95 14.41 20.86
N ARG A 110 -12.46 15.63 21.15
CA ARG A 110 -12.90 16.59 20.12
C ARG A 110 -11.75 17.03 19.24
N GLN A 111 -10.59 17.32 19.82
CA GLN A 111 -9.39 17.66 19.06
C GLN A 111 -8.96 16.50 18.16
N ALA A 112 -8.97 15.25 18.66
CA ALA A 112 -8.65 14.09 17.83
C ALA A 112 -9.63 13.91 16.65
N ALA A 113 -10.93 14.15 16.86
CA ALA A 113 -11.93 14.12 15.79
C ALA A 113 -11.73 15.27 14.78
N ALA A 114 -11.45 16.48 15.25
CA ALA A 114 -11.15 17.65 14.44
C ALA A 114 -9.95 17.41 13.51
N ARG A 115 -8.88 16.79 14.02
CA ARG A 115 -7.69 16.45 13.23
C ARG A 115 -8.01 15.48 12.11
N ARG A 116 -8.79 14.42 12.37
CA ARG A 116 -9.21 13.47 11.33
C ARG A 116 -10.00 14.14 10.20
N ILE A 117 -10.90 15.06 10.56
CA ILE A 117 -11.68 15.82 9.57
C ILE A 117 -10.77 16.75 8.76
N ALA A 118 -9.79 17.40 9.40
CA ALA A 118 -8.83 18.27 8.72
C ALA A 118 -7.93 17.49 7.76
N ASP A 119 -7.50 16.28 8.15
CA ASP A 119 -6.75 15.38 7.28
C ASP A 119 -7.56 14.97 6.05
N GLU A 120 -8.84 14.67 6.22
CA GLU A 120 -9.74 14.32 5.12
C GLU A 120 -10.07 15.52 4.20
N ALA A 121 -10.17 16.73 4.77
CA ALA A 121 -10.35 17.95 3.99
C ALA A 121 -9.18 18.17 3.00
N GLY A 122 -7.96 17.77 3.38
CA GLY A 122 -6.79 17.80 2.51
C GLY A 122 -6.59 19.16 1.83
N ARG A 123 -6.67 19.20 0.49
CA ARG A 123 -6.51 20.44 -0.29
C ARG A 123 -7.74 21.35 -0.29
N ARG A 124 -8.90 20.90 0.20
CA ARG A 124 -10.11 21.73 0.29
C ARG A 124 -9.96 22.88 1.29
N GLY A 125 -9.06 22.71 2.27
CA GLY A 125 -8.86 23.64 3.37
C GLY A 125 -9.96 23.54 4.43
N VAL A 126 -9.65 24.05 5.63
CA VAL A 126 -10.53 24.01 6.80
C VAL A 126 -10.74 25.44 7.31
N ILE A 127 -11.97 25.77 7.67
CA ILE A 127 -12.33 27.01 8.34
C ILE A 127 -12.67 26.64 9.79
N LEU A 128 -11.96 27.21 10.75
CA LEU A 128 -12.24 27.00 12.17
C LEU A 128 -13.24 28.03 12.69
N LEU A 129 -14.25 27.57 13.42
CA LEU A 129 -15.19 28.40 14.16
C LEU A 129 -15.26 27.89 15.61
N SER A 130 -14.69 28.65 16.55
CA SER A 130 -14.88 28.39 17.98
C SER A 130 -16.31 28.79 18.38
N THR A 131 -17.05 27.99 19.14
CA THR A 131 -18.42 28.39 19.55
C THR A 131 -18.46 29.20 20.85
N ALA A 132 -17.40 29.18 21.66
CA ALA A 132 -17.32 30.03 22.84
C ALA A 132 -17.17 31.51 22.47
N ARG A 133 -17.63 32.39 23.38
CA ARG A 133 -17.43 33.84 23.26
C ARG A 133 -15.93 34.13 23.22
N ALA A 134 -15.51 35.01 22.33
CA ALA A 134 -14.15 35.49 22.33
C ALA A 134 -13.85 36.24 23.66
N PRO A 135 -12.58 36.29 24.11
CA PRO A 135 -12.20 37.01 25.34
C PRO A 135 -12.61 38.49 25.35
N ASP A 136 -12.76 39.08 24.15
CA ASP A 136 -13.21 40.46 23.95
C ASP A 136 -14.75 40.61 23.96
N GLY A 137 -15.48 39.54 24.30
CA GLY A 137 -16.93 39.55 24.38
C GLY A 137 -17.63 39.65 23.03
N LYS A 138 -16.95 39.47 21.89
CA LYS A 138 -17.61 39.45 20.57
C LYS A 138 -18.17 38.06 20.22
N PRO A 139 -19.21 38.00 19.37
CA PRO A 139 -19.68 36.72 18.85
C PRO A 139 -18.57 36.05 18.04
N PRO A 140 -18.48 34.72 18.08
CA PRO A 140 -17.47 33.99 17.35
C PRO A 140 -17.57 34.22 15.85
N ARG A 141 -16.42 34.33 15.18
CA ARG A 141 -16.33 34.54 13.74
C ARG A 141 -15.53 33.40 13.11
N PRO A 142 -15.91 32.94 11.91
CA PRO A 142 -15.12 31.96 11.18
C PRO A 142 -13.76 32.54 10.83
N GLY A 143 -12.71 31.75 11.03
CA GLY A 143 -11.34 32.11 10.63
C GLY A 143 -11.15 32.12 9.11
N PRO A 144 -9.94 32.48 8.64
CA PRO A 144 -9.58 32.28 7.24
C PRO A 144 -9.58 30.79 6.88
N VAL A 145 -9.56 30.47 5.58
CA VAL A 145 -9.33 29.09 5.13
C VAL A 145 -7.88 28.72 5.47
N LEU A 146 -7.73 27.78 6.38
CA LEU A 146 -6.44 27.22 6.75
C LEU A 146 -6.13 26.02 5.85
N GLY A 147 -4.88 25.93 5.40
CA GLY A 147 -4.33 24.68 4.85
C GLY A 147 -4.22 23.62 5.93
N ARG A 148 -4.07 22.34 5.53
CA ARG A 148 -3.98 21.20 6.46
C ARG A 148 -3.02 21.47 7.62
N ASP A 149 -1.82 21.94 7.30
CA ASP A 149 -0.74 22.07 8.29
C ASP A 149 -0.97 23.25 9.24
N ALA A 150 -1.67 24.29 8.79
CA ALA A 150 -2.01 25.45 9.60
C ALA A 150 -3.25 25.22 10.49
N ALA A 151 -4.15 24.31 10.10
CA ALA A 151 -5.32 23.94 10.90
C ALA A 151 -4.98 23.01 12.09
N LEU A 152 -3.80 22.40 12.09
CA LEU A 152 -3.35 21.42 13.09
C LEU A 152 -2.33 21.96 14.10
N ALA A 153 -1.79 23.16 13.85
CA ALA A 153 -0.88 23.90 14.74
C ALA A 153 -1.62 24.50 15.94
#